data_AF-D5HJN0-F1
#
_entry.id   AF-D5HJN0-F1
#
_cell.length_a   1.000
_cell.length_b   1.000
_cell.length_c   1.000
_cell.angle_alpha   90.00
_cell.angle_beta   90.00
_cell.angle_gamma   90.00
#
_symmetry.space_group_name_H-M   'P 1'
#
loop_
_entity.id
_entity.type
_entity.pdbx_description
1 polymer ?
#
loop_
_entity_poly.entity_id
_entity_poly.type
_entity_poly.pdbx_seq_one_letter_code
_entity_poly.pdbx_strand_id
1 'polypeptide(L)'
;ASAVIFVDQTKASITEIKADKTTAVANGKDAITYTVKVMKNGQPLSGEEVTFTKTLGTLSKSIEKTDANGYAKVTLTSVTQGKSLVSARVSDVAVDVKAPEVEFFTQLTIDNSNIEIVGTGVKGTLPTVWLQYGQVKLKASGGNGRYTWRSANTAIASVDASSGQITLKDKGTTTITVVSGDNQTATYTIATPSSMIVSNINSRMTYSEAMSSCQSLRGRLPSSQSELADVFDTWGAANKYEYYKTSTSIISWIKQTDDDVKKGVASTYDLVKRNPLTSSVKTDARNAYATCVK
;
A
#
# COMPACT_ATOMS: atom_id res chain seq x y z
N ALA A 1 -4.28 -13.81 -26.68
CA ALA A 1 -4.73 -14.55 -27.87
C ALA A 1 -3.58 -14.53 -28.89
N SER A 2 -3.21 -15.67 -29.46
CA SER A 2 -2.25 -15.72 -30.56
C SER A 2 -2.94 -15.23 -31.82
N ALA A 3 -2.34 -14.28 -32.54
CA ALA A 3 -2.83 -13.92 -33.87
C ALA A 3 -2.65 -15.13 -34.79
N VAL A 4 -3.73 -15.59 -35.41
CA VAL A 4 -3.66 -16.59 -36.49
C VAL A 4 -3.37 -15.82 -37.77
N ILE A 5 -2.23 -16.11 -38.40
CA ILE A 5 -1.78 -15.42 -39.61
C ILE A 5 -1.92 -16.41 -40.76
N PHE A 6 -2.78 -16.10 -41.73
CA PHE A 6 -2.83 -16.83 -42.99
C PHE A 6 -1.86 -16.16 -43.96
N VAL A 7 -0.75 -16.85 -44.28
CA VAL A 7 0.28 -16.35 -45.20
C VAL A 7 0.58 -17.41 -46.25
N ASP A 8 0.91 -16.97 -47.46
CA ASP A 8 1.47 -17.81 -48.50
C ASP A 8 2.84 -18.35 -48.06
N GLN A 9 2.87 -19.64 -47.69
CA GLN A 9 4.09 -20.30 -47.19
C GLN A 9 5.05 -20.73 -48.30
N THR A 10 4.75 -20.49 -49.58
CA THR A 10 5.73 -20.73 -50.66
C THR A 10 6.91 -19.76 -50.59
N LYS A 11 6.72 -18.63 -49.89
CA LYS A 11 7.74 -17.63 -49.56
C LYS A 11 8.07 -17.67 -48.07
N ALA A 12 9.15 -16.99 -47.68
CA ALA A 12 9.44 -16.75 -46.28
C ALA A 12 8.24 -16.02 -45.64
N SER A 13 7.72 -16.54 -44.54
CA SER A 13 6.54 -16.00 -43.89
C SER A 13 6.65 -16.11 -42.38
N ILE A 14 6.24 -15.05 -41.68
CA ILE A 14 6.13 -15.07 -40.21
C ILE A 14 4.84 -15.81 -39.87
N THR A 15 4.96 -16.99 -39.28
CA THR A 15 3.82 -17.82 -38.88
C THR A 15 3.43 -17.60 -37.42
N GLU A 16 4.31 -16.98 -36.64
CA GLU A 16 4.10 -16.74 -35.22
C GLU A 16 4.83 -15.46 -34.79
N ILE A 17 4.16 -14.65 -33.97
CA ILE A 17 4.78 -13.56 -33.21
C ILE A 17 4.15 -13.53 -31.82
N LYS A 18 4.99 -13.64 -30.78
CA LYS A 18 4.55 -13.67 -29.38
C LYS A 18 5.39 -12.74 -28.52
N ALA A 19 4.76 -12.13 -27.53
CA ALA A 19 5.42 -11.48 -26.41
C ALA A 19 5.39 -12.43 -25.20
N ASP A 20 6.44 -12.44 -24.39
CA ASP A 20 6.52 -13.23 -23.14
C ASP A 20 5.59 -12.68 -22.04
N LYS A 21 5.36 -11.37 -22.04
CA LYS A 21 4.40 -10.65 -21.19
C LYS A 21 3.79 -9.47 -21.93
N THR A 22 2.66 -8.99 -21.42
CA THR A 22 1.91 -7.88 -22.02
C THR A 22 2.02 -6.57 -21.24
N THR A 23 2.67 -6.59 -20.09
CA THR A 23 2.92 -5.41 -19.25
C THR A 23 4.38 -5.36 -18.79
N ALA A 24 4.93 -4.16 -18.66
CA ALA A 24 6.27 -3.94 -18.12
C ALA A 24 6.39 -2.57 -17.44
N VAL A 25 7.41 -2.40 -16.60
CA VAL A 25 7.72 -1.12 -15.96
C VAL A 25 8.47 -0.20 -16.92
N ALA A 26 8.03 1.04 -17.05
CA ALA A 26 8.66 2.10 -17.84
C ALA A 26 9.96 2.64 -17.19
N ASN A 27 10.90 1.77 -16.84
CA ASN A 27 12.15 2.10 -16.15
C ASN A 27 13.41 1.95 -17.03
N GLY A 28 13.22 1.69 -18.33
CA GLY A 28 14.30 1.45 -19.30
C GLY A 28 15.01 0.11 -19.14
N LYS A 29 14.60 -0.75 -18.20
CA LYS A 29 15.25 -2.02 -17.85
C LYS A 29 14.31 -3.22 -17.95
N ASP A 30 13.06 -3.07 -17.52
CA ASP A 30 12.07 -4.14 -17.59
C ASP A 30 11.69 -4.38 -19.07
N ALA A 31 12.10 -5.54 -19.57
CA ALA A 31 12.09 -5.85 -20.99
C ALA A 31 10.99 -6.86 -21.33
N ILE A 32 10.27 -6.60 -22.41
CA ILE A 32 9.34 -7.55 -23.03
C ILE A 32 10.07 -8.25 -24.16
N THR A 33 10.10 -9.58 -24.15
CA THR A 33 10.76 -10.39 -25.19
C THR A 33 9.75 -10.77 -26.26
N TYR A 34 10.02 -10.34 -27.48
CA TYR A 34 9.29 -10.78 -28.67
C TYR A 34 10.01 -11.93 -29.33
N THR A 35 9.27 -13.01 -29.62
CA THR A 35 9.75 -14.16 -30.38
C THR A 35 8.92 -14.29 -31.65
N VAL A 36 9.60 -14.30 -32.80
CA VAL A 36 9.00 -14.56 -34.11
C VAL A 36 9.42 -15.92 -34.62
N LYS A 37 8.56 -16.60 -35.37
CA LYS A 37 8.90 -17.81 -36.12
C LYS A 37 8.70 -17.58 -37.60
N VAL A 38 9.72 -17.88 -38.39
CA VAL A 38 9.67 -17.82 -39.85
C VAL A 38 9.72 -19.22 -40.45
N MET A 39 8.80 -19.46 -41.37
CA MET A 39 8.69 -20.71 -42.12
C MET A 39 8.71 -20.44 -43.62
N LYS A 40 9.21 -21.41 -44.39
CA LYS A 40 9.13 -21.45 -45.86
C LYS A 40 8.93 -22.90 -46.29
N ASN A 41 7.97 -23.14 -47.17
CA ASN A 41 7.58 -24.47 -47.65
C ASN A 41 7.33 -25.48 -46.50
N GLY A 42 6.68 -25.03 -45.41
CA GLY A 42 6.40 -25.85 -44.24
C GLY A 42 7.61 -26.18 -43.36
N GLN A 43 8.80 -25.66 -43.64
CA GLN A 43 10.02 -25.86 -42.86
C GLN A 43 10.51 -24.57 -42.19
N PRO A 44 11.16 -24.64 -41.02
CA PRO A 44 11.78 -23.47 -40.41
C PRO A 44 12.87 -22.88 -41.32
N LEU A 45 12.86 -21.55 -41.47
CA LEU A 45 13.84 -20.86 -42.32
C LEU A 45 14.91 -20.19 -41.46
N SER A 46 16.15 -20.68 -41.55
CA SER A 46 17.30 -20.14 -40.82
C SER A 46 18.01 -19.01 -41.59
N GLY A 47 18.57 -18.05 -40.86
CA GLY A 47 19.35 -16.94 -41.42
C GLY A 47 18.51 -15.84 -42.09
N GLU A 48 17.18 -15.95 -42.06
CA GLU A 48 16.28 -14.95 -42.63
C GLU A 48 16.31 -13.68 -41.80
N GLU A 49 16.43 -12.53 -42.46
CA GLU A 49 16.39 -11.23 -41.80
C GLU A 49 14.95 -10.82 -41.48
N VAL A 50 14.70 -10.56 -40.20
CA VAL A 50 13.43 -10.02 -39.72
C VAL A 50 13.64 -8.60 -39.25
N THR A 51 12.94 -7.65 -39.88
CA THR A 51 12.89 -6.26 -39.44
C THR A 51 11.76 -6.08 -38.43
N PHE A 52 12.06 -5.41 -37.32
CA PHE A 52 11.11 -5.08 -36.27
C PHE A 52 10.85 -3.58 -36.20
N THR A 53 9.58 -3.21 -36.08
CA THR A 53 9.14 -1.83 -35.84
C THR A 53 8.27 -1.78 -34.59
N LYS A 54 8.08 -0.57 -34.06
CA LYS A 54 7.40 -0.31 -32.78
C LYS A 54 6.79 1.08 -32.79
N THR A 55 5.67 1.25 -32.08
CA THR A 55 5.05 2.58 -31.89
C THR A 55 5.61 3.33 -30.68
N LEU A 56 6.12 2.62 -29.66
CA LEU A 56 6.68 3.19 -28.44
C LEU A 56 7.86 2.34 -27.92
N GLY A 57 8.84 2.99 -27.30
CA GLY A 57 9.96 2.34 -26.62
C GLY A 57 11.19 2.08 -27.50
N THR A 58 12.11 1.28 -26.98
CA THR A 58 13.41 0.98 -27.59
C THR A 58 13.56 -0.53 -27.77
N LEU A 59 13.74 -0.96 -29.01
CA LEU A 59 14.08 -2.35 -29.33
C LEU A 59 15.58 -2.57 -29.12
N SER A 60 15.98 -3.77 -28.66
CA SER A 60 17.39 -4.17 -28.59
C SER A 60 18.09 -4.13 -29.95
N LYS A 61 17.36 -4.51 -31.01
CA LYS A 61 17.77 -4.44 -32.40
C LYS A 61 16.56 -4.17 -33.30
N SER A 62 16.77 -3.43 -34.39
CA SER A 62 15.75 -3.24 -35.43
C SER A 62 15.72 -4.37 -36.45
N ILE A 63 16.78 -5.16 -36.57
CA ILE A 63 16.90 -6.31 -37.46
C ILE A 63 17.55 -7.45 -36.69
N GLU A 64 17.02 -8.66 -36.82
CA GLU A 64 17.60 -9.88 -36.27
C GLU A 64 17.47 -11.02 -37.29
N LYS A 65 18.44 -11.94 -37.31
CA LYS A 65 18.38 -13.14 -38.15
C LYS A 65 17.74 -14.31 -37.41
N THR A 66 16.98 -15.12 -38.12
CA THR A 66 16.43 -16.35 -37.55
C THR A 66 17.53 -17.39 -37.27
N ASP A 67 17.37 -18.11 -36.16
CA ASP A 67 18.24 -19.23 -35.78
C ASP A 67 17.97 -20.49 -36.63
N ALA A 68 18.64 -21.61 -36.32
CA ALA A 68 18.46 -22.89 -37.02
C ALA A 68 17.02 -23.44 -36.95
N ASN A 69 16.24 -23.02 -35.96
CA ASN A 69 14.85 -23.42 -35.74
C ASN A 69 13.85 -22.38 -36.28
N GLY A 70 14.33 -21.39 -37.05
CA GLY A 70 13.51 -20.34 -37.66
C GLY A 70 13.04 -19.26 -36.69
N TYR A 71 13.64 -19.14 -35.50
CA TYR A 71 13.25 -18.14 -34.50
C TYR A 71 14.15 -16.92 -34.50
N ALA A 72 13.55 -15.73 -34.42
CA ALA A 72 14.25 -14.49 -34.12
C ALA A 72 13.70 -13.90 -32.82
N LYS A 73 14.57 -13.27 -32.01
CA LYS A 73 14.19 -12.70 -30.71
C LYS A 73 14.72 -11.29 -30.56
N VAL A 74 13.85 -10.38 -30.13
CA VAL A 74 14.21 -9.01 -29.75
C VAL A 74 13.54 -8.65 -28.44
N THR A 75 14.13 -7.72 -27.70
CA THR A 75 13.52 -7.18 -26.47
C THR A 75 13.09 -5.74 -26.68
N LEU A 76 12.02 -5.34 -26.01
CA LEU A 76 11.50 -3.97 -25.99
C LEU A 76 11.55 -3.43 -24.56
N THR A 77 12.12 -2.24 -24.36
CA THR A 77 12.05 -1.48 -23.09
C THR A 77 11.42 -0.11 -23.34
N SER A 78 11.01 0.58 -22.28
CA SER A 78 10.57 1.97 -22.35
C SER A 78 10.95 2.74 -21.09
N VAL A 79 11.18 4.04 -21.21
CA VAL A 79 11.28 5.00 -20.09
C VAL A 79 10.02 5.86 -19.95
N THR A 80 9.07 5.71 -20.87
CA THR A 80 7.79 6.41 -20.86
C THR A 80 6.64 5.41 -20.76
N GLN A 81 5.63 5.76 -19.97
CA GLN A 81 4.39 4.98 -19.89
C GLN A 81 3.63 5.07 -21.22
N GLY A 82 2.99 3.97 -21.62
CA GLY A 82 2.09 3.94 -22.76
C GLY A 82 2.02 2.58 -23.44
N LYS A 83 1.07 2.48 -24.37
CA LYS A 83 0.89 1.31 -25.22
C LYS A 83 1.96 1.26 -26.30
N SER A 84 2.45 0.05 -26.57
CA SER A 84 3.36 -0.22 -27.68
C SER A 84 2.83 -1.37 -28.52
N LEU A 85 2.87 -1.19 -29.83
CA LEU A 85 2.60 -2.20 -30.82
C LEU A 85 3.90 -2.51 -31.56
N VAL A 86 4.39 -3.74 -31.43
CA VAL A 86 5.51 -4.25 -32.21
C VAL A 86 4.99 -4.93 -33.47
N SER A 87 5.62 -4.64 -34.59
CA SER A 87 5.41 -5.34 -35.86
C SER A 87 6.71 -5.95 -36.34
N ALA A 88 6.60 -7.05 -37.10
CA ALA A 88 7.73 -7.70 -37.73
C ALA A 88 7.45 -7.97 -39.20
N ARG A 89 8.48 -7.91 -40.03
CA ARG A 89 8.43 -8.23 -41.46
C ARG A 89 9.69 -8.98 -41.88
N VAL A 90 9.55 -9.91 -42.81
CA VAL A 90 10.69 -10.52 -43.53
C VAL A 90 11.01 -9.67 -44.76
N SER A 91 12.28 -9.65 -45.18
CA SER A 91 12.79 -8.67 -46.15
C SER A 91 12.06 -8.65 -47.50
N ASP A 92 11.58 -9.81 -47.97
CA ASP A 92 10.94 -9.93 -49.30
C ASP A 92 9.41 -9.76 -49.27
N VAL A 93 8.81 -9.40 -48.13
CA VAL A 93 7.36 -9.30 -47.96
C VAL A 93 6.97 -7.92 -47.39
N ALA A 94 6.13 -7.20 -48.13
CA ALA A 94 5.68 -5.84 -47.77
C ALA A 94 4.56 -5.80 -46.70
N VAL A 95 4.30 -6.90 -46.00
CA VAL A 95 3.20 -7.01 -45.02
C VAL A 95 3.78 -7.15 -43.63
N ASP A 96 3.51 -6.15 -42.79
CA ASP A 96 3.85 -6.18 -41.38
C ASP A 96 2.92 -7.13 -40.62
N VAL A 97 3.51 -8.08 -39.90
CA VAL A 97 2.81 -8.92 -38.94
C VAL A 97 2.84 -8.26 -37.57
N LYS A 98 1.65 -7.97 -37.03
CA LYS A 98 1.49 -7.30 -35.74
C LYS A 98 1.56 -8.29 -34.58
N ALA A 99 2.36 -7.98 -33.58
CA ALA A 99 2.35 -8.67 -32.29
C ALA A 99 1.11 -8.28 -31.45
N PRO A 100 0.80 -9.01 -30.37
CA PRO A 100 -0.09 -8.49 -29.34
C PRO A 100 0.38 -7.12 -28.83
N GLU A 101 -0.56 -6.18 -28.66
CA GLU A 101 -0.29 -4.89 -28.03
C GLU A 101 0.14 -5.11 -26.57
N VAL A 102 1.14 -4.35 -26.13
CA VAL A 102 1.67 -4.36 -24.77
C VAL A 102 1.63 -2.96 -24.17
N GLU A 103 1.73 -2.85 -22.85
CA GLU A 103 1.69 -1.55 -22.16
C GLU A 103 2.79 -1.42 -21.12
N PHE A 104 3.49 -0.28 -21.17
CA PHE A 104 4.47 0.09 -20.14
C PHE A 104 3.78 0.99 -19.12
N PHE A 105 3.95 0.69 -17.84
CA PHE A 105 3.39 1.48 -16.73
C PHE A 105 4.50 2.18 -15.93
N THR A 106 4.17 3.30 -15.31
CA THR A 106 5.07 3.95 -14.35
C THR A 106 5.36 3.02 -13.17
N GLN A 107 6.51 3.20 -12.52
CA GLN A 107 6.89 2.38 -11.38
C GLN A 107 5.92 2.56 -10.21
N LEU A 108 5.41 1.47 -9.66
CA LEU A 108 4.59 1.48 -8.46
C LEU A 108 5.41 1.92 -7.25
N THR A 109 4.91 2.94 -6.54
CA THR A 109 5.53 3.49 -5.33
C THR A 109 4.49 3.75 -4.24
N ILE A 110 4.93 3.79 -2.99
CA ILE A 110 4.14 4.24 -1.84
C ILE A 110 4.72 5.57 -1.35
N ASP A 111 3.87 6.56 -1.16
CA ASP A 111 4.25 7.84 -0.56
C ASP A 111 4.20 7.72 0.97
N ASN A 112 5.36 7.46 1.58
CA ASN A 112 5.52 7.30 3.03
C ASN A 112 5.65 8.63 3.80
N SER A 113 5.72 9.76 3.08
CA SER A 113 5.84 11.10 3.67
C SER A 113 4.50 11.84 3.72
N ASN A 114 3.47 11.33 3.05
CA ASN A 114 2.13 11.91 3.00
C ASN A 114 1.05 10.92 3.47
N ILE A 115 1.34 10.18 4.54
CA ILE A 115 0.36 9.31 5.21
C ILE A 115 -0.70 10.21 5.84
N GLU A 116 -1.96 10.00 5.45
CA GLU A 116 -3.08 10.82 5.91
C GLU A 116 -3.71 10.22 7.16
N ILE A 117 -3.82 11.00 8.24
CA ILE A 117 -4.54 10.61 9.45
C ILE A 117 -6.04 10.78 9.20
N VAL A 118 -6.82 9.68 9.27
CA VAL A 118 -8.24 9.69 8.89
C VAL A 118 -9.07 10.67 9.73
N GLY A 119 -8.75 10.84 11.01
CA GLY A 119 -9.52 11.70 11.91
C GLY A 119 -9.34 13.20 11.68
N THR A 120 -8.22 13.61 11.08
CA THR A 120 -7.85 15.04 10.93
C THR A 120 -7.61 15.46 9.48
N GLY A 121 -7.33 14.52 8.57
CA GLY A 121 -6.88 14.79 7.21
C GLY A 121 -5.44 15.29 7.10
N VAL A 122 -4.73 15.43 8.22
CA VAL A 122 -3.33 15.86 8.25
C VAL A 122 -2.45 14.80 7.59
N LYS A 123 -1.46 15.25 6.81
CA LYS A 123 -0.52 14.39 6.08
C LYS A 123 0.88 14.55 6.62
N GLY A 124 1.59 13.44 6.72
CA GLY A 124 2.97 13.41 7.18
C GLY A 124 3.51 11.98 7.28
N THR A 125 4.50 11.79 8.12
CA THR A 125 4.96 10.45 8.51
C THR A 125 4.00 9.82 9.52
N LEU A 126 3.99 8.49 9.62
CA LEU A 126 3.22 7.78 10.64
C LEU A 126 3.64 8.23 12.05
N PRO A 127 2.71 8.65 12.93
CA PRO A 127 3.04 9.01 14.30
C PRO A 127 3.68 7.85 15.08
N THR A 128 4.54 8.18 16.05
CA THR A 128 5.18 7.18 16.92
C THR A 128 4.35 6.85 18.17
N VAL A 129 3.39 7.71 18.53
CA VAL A 129 2.39 7.45 19.57
C VAL A 129 1.07 7.12 18.89
N TRP A 130 0.56 5.92 19.12
CA TRP A 130 -0.65 5.44 18.44
C TRP A 130 -1.88 5.52 19.34
N LEU A 131 -2.98 6.06 18.82
CA LEU A 131 -4.30 5.70 19.33
C LEU A 131 -4.62 4.28 18.84
N GLN A 132 -4.90 3.33 19.74
CA GLN A 132 -5.31 2.00 19.33
C GLN A 132 -6.58 2.09 18.47
N TYR A 133 -6.60 1.38 17.35
CA TYR A 133 -7.63 1.46 16.30
C TYR A 133 -7.70 2.81 15.58
N GLY A 134 -6.73 3.70 15.80
CA GLY A 134 -6.48 4.84 14.93
C GLY A 134 -6.25 4.38 13.49
N GLN A 135 -6.76 5.17 12.54
CA GLN A 135 -6.76 4.82 11.14
C GLN A 135 -5.97 5.85 10.32
N VAL A 136 -5.18 5.35 9.39
CA VAL A 136 -4.39 6.18 8.45
C VAL A 136 -4.58 5.66 7.03
N LYS A 137 -4.36 6.51 6.03
CA LYS A 137 -4.46 6.14 4.62
C LYS A 137 -3.09 6.25 3.95
N LEU A 138 -2.64 5.15 3.36
CA LEU A 138 -1.48 5.15 2.47
C LEU A 138 -1.90 5.54 1.06
N LYS A 139 -1.01 6.23 0.35
CA LYS A 139 -1.18 6.56 -1.06
C LYS A 139 -0.16 5.78 -1.90
N ALA A 140 -0.66 5.01 -2.85
CA ALA A 140 0.15 4.43 -3.91
C ALA A 140 0.00 5.25 -5.20
N SER A 141 1.08 5.29 -5.99
CA SER A 141 1.11 5.88 -7.33
C SER A 141 1.87 4.96 -8.28
N GLY A 142 1.59 5.06 -9.57
CA GLY A 142 2.19 4.21 -10.59
C GLY A 142 1.42 2.92 -10.86
N GLY A 143 2.03 2.02 -11.62
CA GLY A 143 1.32 0.88 -12.20
C GLY A 143 0.14 1.31 -13.06
N ASN A 144 -0.87 0.45 -13.15
CA ASN A 144 -2.10 0.73 -13.87
C ASN A 144 -3.20 1.44 -13.05
N GLY A 145 -2.86 1.96 -11.86
CA GLY A 145 -3.80 2.67 -10.99
C GLY A 145 -4.82 1.79 -10.25
N ARG A 146 -4.85 0.47 -10.49
CA ARG A 146 -5.71 -0.47 -9.76
C ARG A 146 -4.88 -1.17 -8.70
N TYR A 147 -5.21 -0.96 -7.44
CA TYR A 147 -4.40 -1.41 -6.31
C TYR A 147 -5.12 -2.45 -5.46
N THR A 148 -4.35 -3.40 -4.94
CA THR A 148 -4.80 -4.34 -3.91
C THR A 148 -3.80 -4.34 -2.76
N TRP A 149 -4.31 -4.12 -1.56
CA TRP A 149 -3.51 -3.97 -0.34
C TRP A 149 -3.58 -5.21 0.54
N ARG A 150 -2.50 -5.51 1.26
CA ARG A 150 -2.46 -6.53 2.31
C ARG A 150 -1.49 -6.18 3.42
N SER A 151 -1.72 -6.72 4.61
CA SER A 151 -0.78 -6.64 5.74
C SER A 151 -0.16 -8.01 5.99
N ALA A 152 1.15 -8.04 6.24
CA ALA A 152 1.87 -9.27 6.61
C ALA A 152 1.45 -9.79 7.99
N ASN A 153 1.08 -8.90 8.92
CA ASN A 153 0.60 -9.24 10.26
C ASN A 153 -0.59 -8.36 10.65
N THR A 154 -1.79 -8.94 10.53
CA THR A 154 -3.08 -8.28 10.80
C THR A 154 -3.39 -8.10 12.28
N ALA A 155 -2.60 -8.71 13.18
CA ALA A 155 -2.68 -8.49 14.62
C ALA A 155 -2.01 -7.16 15.03
N ILE A 156 -0.98 -6.72 14.30
CA ILE A 156 -0.32 -5.42 14.51
C ILE A 156 -1.07 -4.30 13.79
N ALA A 157 -1.33 -4.48 12.49
CA ALA A 157 -2.13 -3.54 11.71
C ALA A 157 -2.84 -4.26 10.58
N SER A 158 -4.13 -3.96 10.37
CA SER A 158 -4.87 -4.41 9.18
C SER A 158 -4.94 -3.31 8.15
N VAL A 159 -5.15 -3.67 6.88
CA VAL A 159 -5.37 -2.71 5.79
C VAL A 159 -6.59 -3.15 4.99
N ASP A 160 -7.46 -2.21 4.64
CA ASP A 160 -8.54 -2.46 3.70
C ASP A 160 -7.98 -2.68 2.30
N ALA A 161 -8.38 -3.79 1.68
CA ALA A 161 -7.76 -4.28 0.44
C ALA A 161 -7.95 -3.33 -0.76
N SER A 162 -8.96 -2.45 -0.72
CA SER A 162 -9.34 -1.56 -1.82
C SER A 162 -8.90 -0.12 -1.63
N SER A 163 -9.09 0.41 -0.41
CA SER A 163 -8.88 1.82 -0.09
C SER A 163 -7.47 2.13 0.41
N GLY A 164 -6.74 1.10 0.87
CA GLY A 164 -5.43 1.29 1.51
C GLY A 164 -5.51 1.93 2.90
N GLN A 165 -6.72 1.98 3.50
CA GLN A 165 -6.91 2.45 4.87
C GLN A 165 -6.42 1.41 5.87
N ILE A 166 -5.45 1.81 6.70
CA ILE A 166 -4.83 0.99 7.73
C ILE A 166 -5.53 1.25 9.06
N THR A 167 -5.74 0.19 9.85
CA THR A 167 -6.15 0.26 11.26
C THR A 167 -5.03 -0.33 12.12
N LEU A 168 -4.50 0.47 13.04
CA LEU A 168 -3.43 0.09 13.97
C LEU A 168 -4.03 -0.64 15.19
N LYS A 169 -3.51 -1.80 15.59
CA LYS A 169 -4.17 -2.66 16.59
C LYS A 169 -3.33 -2.99 17.82
N ASP A 170 -2.04 -3.27 17.65
CA ASP A 170 -1.14 -3.53 18.77
C ASP A 170 0.29 -3.06 18.46
N LYS A 171 1.12 -2.93 19.49
CA LYS A 171 2.53 -2.51 19.33
C LYS A 171 3.31 -3.60 18.62
N GLY A 172 4.04 -3.20 17.58
CA GLY A 172 4.96 -4.08 16.88
C GLY A 172 5.27 -3.56 15.49
N THR A 173 5.95 -4.38 14.70
CA THR A 173 6.26 -4.08 13.31
C THR A 173 5.49 -4.99 12.37
N THR A 174 5.09 -4.46 11.22
CA THR A 174 4.48 -5.24 10.13
C THR A 174 4.76 -4.55 8.80
N THR A 175 4.66 -5.30 7.71
CA THR A 175 4.77 -4.76 6.35
C THR A 175 3.40 -4.68 5.70
N ILE A 176 3.09 -3.52 5.15
CA ILE A 176 1.94 -3.33 4.24
C ILE A 176 2.45 -3.45 2.82
N THR A 177 1.78 -4.28 2.02
CA THR A 177 2.10 -4.48 0.60
C THR A 177 0.97 -3.99 -0.27
N VAL A 178 1.30 -3.25 -1.32
CA VAL A 178 0.40 -2.91 -2.42
C VAL A 178 0.85 -3.63 -3.68
N VAL A 179 -0.11 -4.21 -4.39
CA VAL A 179 0.09 -4.83 -5.71
C VAL A 179 -0.79 -4.08 -6.70
N SER A 180 -0.21 -3.66 -7.82
CA SER A 180 -0.98 -3.06 -8.91
C SER A 180 -1.50 -4.15 -9.86
N GLY A 181 -2.60 -3.88 -10.58
CA GLY A 181 -3.20 -4.87 -11.49
C GLY A 181 -2.33 -5.24 -12.70
N ASP A 182 -1.23 -4.53 -12.94
CA ASP A 182 -0.17 -4.83 -13.91
C ASP A 182 1.00 -5.61 -13.29
N ASN A 183 0.78 -6.19 -12.10
CA ASN A 183 1.68 -7.07 -11.36
C ASN A 183 2.95 -6.42 -10.76
N GLN A 184 2.95 -5.11 -10.55
CA GLN A 184 4.01 -4.48 -9.74
C GLN A 184 3.70 -4.60 -8.26
N THR A 185 4.75 -4.58 -7.42
CA THR A 185 4.63 -4.67 -5.95
C THR A 185 5.45 -3.57 -5.29
N ALA A 186 4.88 -2.89 -4.30
CA ALA A 186 5.58 -1.96 -3.42
C ALA A 186 5.22 -2.24 -1.94
N THR A 187 6.11 -1.89 -1.02
CA THR A 187 5.97 -2.22 0.41
C THR A 187 6.27 -1.03 1.31
N TYR A 188 5.53 -0.92 2.41
CA TYR A 188 5.76 0.05 3.48
C TYR A 188 5.88 -0.69 4.81
N THR A 189 6.95 -0.41 5.57
CA THR A 189 7.16 -1.02 6.89
C THR A 189 6.62 -0.10 7.96
N ILE A 190 5.65 -0.60 8.72
CA ILE A 190 5.20 0.03 9.96
C ILE A 190 6.23 -0.31 11.04
N ALA A 191 6.88 0.73 11.58
CA ALA A 191 7.81 0.61 12.70
C ALA A 191 7.05 0.41 14.02
N THR A 192 7.74 -0.13 15.03
CA THR A 192 7.16 -0.27 16.37
C THR A 192 6.94 1.12 16.98
N PRO A 193 5.74 1.43 17.49
CA PRO A 193 5.47 2.73 18.13
C PRO A 193 6.20 2.84 19.46
N SER A 194 6.51 4.06 19.88
CA SER A 194 7.03 4.33 21.22
C SER A 194 5.98 3.97 22.27
N SER A 195 4.75 4.42 22.06
CA SER A 195 3.63 4.21 22.98
C SER A 195 2.31 3.94 22.25
N MET A 196 1.40 3.25 22.91
CA MET A 196 0.04 3.02 22.44
C MET A 196 -1.00 3.39 23.50
N ILE A 197 -2.00 4.15 23.09
CA ILE A 197 -3.15 4.56 23.91
C ILE A 197 -4.29 3.58 23.71
N VAL A 198 -4.68 2.89 24.77
CA VAL A 198 -5.71 1.86 24.79
C VAL A 198 -6.84 2.29 25.72
N SER A 199 -8.02 2.59 25.18
CA SER A 199 -9.16 3.05 25.96
C SER A 199 -10.19 1.93 26.13
N ASN A 200 -10.47 1.52 27.37
CA ASN A 200 -11.58 0.60 27.67
C ASN A 200 -12.89 1.39 27.68
N ILE A 201 -13.60 1.40 26.55
CA ILE A 201 -14.82 2.18 26.33
C ILE A 201 -16.12 1.46 26.76
N ASN A 202 -16.03 0.23 27.28
CA ASN A 202 -17.21 -0.58 27.60
C ASN A 202 -17.94 -0.10 28.86
N SER A 203 -17.21 0.44 29.83
CA SER A 203 -17.81 0.99 31.05
C SER A 203 -16.89 2.01 31.70
N ARG A 204 -17.48 3.05 32.29
CA ARG A 204 -16.75 3.93 33.22
C ARG A 204 -16.45 3.16 34.51
N MET A 205 -15.37 3.54 35.18
CA MET A 205 -14.84 2.85 36.35
C MET A 205 -14.35 3.87 37.38
N THR A 206 -14.18 3.41 38.62
CA THR A 206 -13.45 4.16 39.65
C THR A 206 -11.97 4.29 39.27
N TYR A 207 -11.26 5.18 39.93
CA TYR A 207 -9.83 5.40 39.65
C TYR A 207 -8.98 4.15 39.94
N SER A 208 -9.25 3.45 41.06
CA SER A 208 -8.51 2.26 41.47
C SER A 208 -8.73 1.09 40.51
N GLU A 209 -9.96 0.87 40.04
CA GLU A 209 -10.27 -0.11 39.00
C GLU A 209 -9.56 0.21 37.69
N ALA A 210 -9.53 1.49 37.29
CA ALA A 210 -8.84 1.92 36.08
C ALA A 210 -7.32 1.70 36.16
N MET A 211 -6.71 2.01 37.31
CA MET A 211 -5.29 1.74 37.56
C MET A 211 -4.97 0.24 37.44
N SER A 212 -5.76 -0.62 38.10
CA SER A 212 -5.63 -2.08 38.02
C SER A 212 -5.82 -2.60 36.60
N SER A 213 -6.80 -2.05 35.86
CA SER A 213 -7.04 -2.40 34.46
C SER A 213 -5.84 -2.04 33.56
N CYS A 214 -5.16 -0.92 33.81
CA CYS A 214 -3.97 -0.58 33.03
C CYS A 214 -2.76 -1.44 33.39
N GLN A 215 -2.60 -1.78 34.67
CA GLN A 215 -1.52 -2.68 35.12
C GLN A 215 -1.65 -4.08 34.51
N SER A 216 -2.87 -4.62 34.40
CA SER A 216 -3.09 -5.95 33.78
C SER A 216 -2.75 -5.98 32.29
N LEU A 217 -2.83 -4.83 31.61
CA LEU A 217 -2.39 -4.64 30.22
C LEU A 217 -0.88 -4.35 30.08
N ARG A 218 -0.12 -4.47 31.19
CA ARG A 218 1.30 -4.07 31.28
C ARG A 218 1.52 -2.60 30.91
N GLY A 219 0.53 -1.76 31.18
CA GLY A 219 0.57 -0.32 30.94
C GLY A 219 0.37 0.47 32.23
N ARG A 220 0.10 1.76 32.06
CA ARG A 220 -0.18 2.71 33.15
C ARG A 220 -1.28 3.68 32.77
N LEU A 221 -1.86 4.34 33.76
CA LEU A 221 -2.65 5.56 33.50
C LEU A 221 -1.74 6.64 32.87
N PRO A 222 -2.31 7.55 32.06
CA PRO A 222 -1.61 8.71 31.56
C PRO A 222 -1.02 9.52 32.71
N SER A 223 0.23 9.94 32.57
CA SER A 223 0.94 10.67 33.62
C SER A 223 0.47 12.11 33.76
N SER A 224 -0.12 12.68 32.71
CA SER A 224 -0.62 14.05 32.69
C SER A 224 -1.72 14.23 31.65
N GLN A 225 -2.48 15.32 31.74
CA GLN A 225 -3.43 15.72 30.70
C GLN A 225 -2.72 15.99 29.37
N SER A 226 -1.50 16.54 29.40
CA SER A 226 -0.70 16.81 28.19
C SER A 226 -0.41 15.54 27.38
N GLU A 227 -0.16 14.40 28.04
CA GLU A 227 0.10 13.13 27.33
C GLU A 227 -1.11 12.70 26.46
N LEU A 228 -2.34 12.96 26.92
CA LEU A 228 -3.54 12.72 26.10
C LEU A 228 -3.88 13.90 25.17
N ALA A 229 -3.44 15.11 25.50
CA ALA A 229 -3.57 16.27 24.62
C ALA A 229 -2.74 16.09 23.34
N ASP A 230 -1.49 15.63 23.46
CA ASP A 230 -0.61 15.36 22.31
C ASP A 230 -1.20 14.29 21.38
N VAL A 231 -1.84 13.27 21.98
CA VAL A 231 -2.57 12.23 21.24
C VAL A 231 -3.74 12.84 20.48
N PHE A 232 -4.51 13.73 21.11
CA PHE A 232 -5.62 14.42 20.46
C PHE A 232 -5.13 15.39 19.37
N ASP A 233 -4.03 16.11 19.57
CA ASP A 233 -3.48 17.03 18.58
C ASP A 233 -2.97 16.27 17.34
N THR A 234 -2.50 15.03 17.52
CA THR A 234 -2.09 14.13 16.43
C THR A 234 -3.28 13.48 15.72
N TRP A 235 -4.14 12.79 16.48
CA TRP A 235 -5.18 11.90 15.97
C TRP A 235 -6.56 12.59 15.87
N GLY A 236 -6.73 13.78 16.42
CA GLY A 236 -8.03 14.42 16.55
C GLY A 236 -8.97 13.67 17.50
N ALA A 237 -10.27 13.95 17.37
CA ALA A 237 -11.30 13.31 18.17
C ALA A 237 -11.38 11.80 17.86
N ALA A 238 -11.29 10.97 18.90
CA ALA A 238 -11.27 9.51 18.76
C ALA A 238 -12.49 8.96 18.02
N ASN A 239 -13.67 9.57 18.18
CA ASN A 239 -14.91 9.13 17.52
C ASN A 239 -14.94 9.37 16.00
N LYS A 240 -13.88 9.91 15.40
CA LYS A 240 -13.67 9.90 13.96
C LYS A 240 -13.21 8.55 13.42
N TYR A 241 -12.77 7.64 14.29
CA TYR A 241 -12.34 6.30 13.92
C TYR A 241 -13.46 5.29 14.17
N GLU A 242 -13.58 4.30 13.28
CA GLU A 242 -14.70 3.34 13.23
C GLU A 242 -14.95 2.66 14.58
N TYR A 243 -13.90 2.28 15.30
CA TYR A 243 -13.99 1.61 16.59
C TYR A 243 -14.68 2.47 17.67
N TYR A 244 -14.48 3.80 17.64
CA TYR A 244 -14.99 4.73 18.66
C TYR A 244 -16.20 5.53 18.16
N LYS A 245 -16.73 5.26 16.97
CA LYS A 245 -17.70 6.13 16.28
C LYS A 245 -18.96 6.46 17.08
N THR A 246 -19.39 5.56 17.96
CA THR A 246 -20.58 5.73 18.80
C THR A 246 -20.29 6.47 20.11
N SER A 247 -19.02 6.68 20.45
CA SER A 247 -18.60 7.35 21.67
C SER A 247 -18.77 8.86 21.52
N THR A 248 -19.68 9.43 22.30
CA THR A 248 -19.86 10.90 22.36
C THR A 248 -18.86 11.56 23.31
N SER A 249 -18.19 10.78 24.17
CA SER A 249 -17.18 11.22 25.15
C SER A 249 -16.29 10.03 25.51
N ILE A 250 -14.98 10.26 25.62
CA ILE A 250 -14.03 9.31 26.20
C ILE A 250 -13.22 10.05 27.27
N ILE A 251 -13.94 10.50 28.31
CA ILE A 251 -13.35 11.09 29.51
C ILE A 251 -12.55 10.02 30.25
N SER A 252 -11.24 10.26 30.39
CA SER A 252 -10.26 9.27 30.83
C SER A 252 -9.55 9.72 32.09
N TRP A 253 -9.31 8.81 33.03
CA TRP A 253 -8.54 9.10 34.24
C TRP A 253 -7.09 9.47 33.92
N ILE A 254 -6.56 10.45 34.66
CA ILE A 254 -5.14 10.83 34.68
C ILE A 254 -4.58 10.45 36.05
N LYS A 255 -3.31 10.01 36.10
CA LYS A 255 -2.63 9.67 37.33
C LYS A 255 -2.75 10.80 38.37
N GLN A 256 -3.15 10.45 39.60
CA GLN A 256 -3.24 11.39 40.71
C GLN A 256 -1.87 12.00 41.06
N THR A 257 -1.89 13.29 41.41
CA THR A 257 -0.81 13.93 42.17
C THR A 257 -0.94 13.62 43.67
N ASP A 258 0.08 13.95 44.46
CA ASP A 258 0.02 13.74 45.92
C ASP A 258 -1.11 14.56 46.59
N ASP A 259 -1.45 15.73 46.04
CA ASP A 259 -2.56 16.57 46.51
C ASP A 259 -3.93 15.97 46.14
N ASP A 260 -4.04 15.43 44.93
CA ASP A 260 -5.22 14.71 44.46
C ASP A 260 -5.55 13.52 45.36
N VAL A 261 -4.53 12.76 45.78
CA VAL A 261 -4.68 11.62 46.71
C VAL A 261 -5.26 12.09 48.05
N LYS A 262 -4.74 13.18 48.63
CA LYS A 262 -5.24 13.74 49.90
C LYS A 262 -6.69 14.19 49.80
N LYS A 263 -7.12 14.67 48.63
CA LYS A 263 -8.47 15.18 48.37
C LYS A 263 -9.46 14.12 47.88
N GLY A 264 -9.01 12.91 47.58
CA GLY A 264 -9.86 11.84 47.01
C GLY A 264 -10.44 12.21 45.64
N VAL A 265 -9.67 12.94 44.83
CA VAL A 265 -10.03 13.38 43.48
C VAL A 265 -8.93 13.03 42.49
N ALA A 266 -9.21 13.11 41.19
CA ALA A 266 -8.19 13.03 40.15
C ALA A 266 -8.55 13.97 39.00
N SER A 267 -7.57 14.17 38.11
CA SER A 267 -7.78 14.87 36.85
C SER A 267 -8.27 13.91 35.76
N THR A 268 -8.93 14.45 34.74
CA THR A 268 -9.37 13.70 33.55
C THR A 268 -9.07 14.47 32.27
N TYR A 269 -9.03 13.76 31.15
CA TYR A 269 -9.00 14.34 29.80
C TYR A 269 -9.95 13.57 28.87
N ASP A 270 -10.67 14.27 28.00
CA ASP A 270 -11.61 13.66 27.05
C ASP A 270 -11.02 13.58 25.64
N LEU A 271 -10.78 12.35 25.15
CA LEU A 271 -10.22 12.08 23.81
C LEU A 271 -11.18 12.37 22.64
N VAL A 272 -12.43 12.76 22.93
CA VAL A 272 -13.40 13.21 21.92
C VAL A 272 -13.61 14.71 22.00
N LYS A 273 -13.72 15.27 23.22
CA LYS A 273 -14.15 16.66 23.42
C LYS A 273 -13.04 17.65 23.74
N ARG A 274 -11.81 17.21 24.01
CA ARG A 274 -10.71 18.08 24.49
C ARG A 274 -11.15 18.88 25.73
N ASN A 275 -11.77 18.19 26.70
CA ASN A 275 -12.31 18.80 27.92
C ASN A 275 -11.52 18.34 29.17
N PRO A 276 -10.40 19.00 29.50
CA PRO A 276 -9.64 18.69 30.71
C PRO A 276 -10.42 19.10 31.96
N LEU A 277 -10.55 18.19 32.93
CA LEU A 277 -11.03 18.52 34.28
C LEU A 277 -9.87 18.29 35.25
N THR A 278 -9.50 19.32 36.01
CA THR A 278 -8.30 19.29 36.84
C THR A 278 -8.67 19.15 38.30
N SER A 279 -8.14 18.11 38.96
CA SER A 279 -8.19 17.90 40.41
C SER A 279 -9.59 18.05 41.04
N SER A 280 -10.63 17.59 40.34
CA SER A 280 -12.02 17.85 40.72
C SER A 280 -12.92 16.62 40.63
N VAL A 281 -12.49 15.54 39.99
CA VAL A 281 -13.33 14.36 39.75
C VAL A 281 -13.14 13.33 40.86
N LYS A 282 -14.21 12.98 41.57
CA LYS A 282 -14.20 12.03 42.70
C LYS A 282 -13.78 10.61 42.26
N THR A 283 -12.79 10.03 42.94
CA THR A 283 -12.12 8.77 42.54
C THR A 283 -12.87 7.50 42.91
N ASP A 284 -13.78 7.59 43.89
CA ASP A 284 -14.63 6.50 44.39
C ASP A 284 -15.88 6.25 43.53
N ALA A 285 -16.19 7.18 42.62
CA ALA A 285 -17.29 7.07 41.68
C ALA A 285 -16.81 6.71 40.27
N ARG A 286 -17.70 6.06 39.49
CA ARG A 286 -17.43 5.59 38.13
C ARG A 286 -17.52 6.72 37.10
N ASN A 287 -16.67 7.73 37.25
CA ASN A 287 -16.77 8.99 36.51
C ASN A 287 -16.06 8.99 35.16
N ALA A 288 -15.04 8.15 34.97
CA ALA A 288 -14.23 8.13 33.75
C ALA A 288 -13.82 6.72 33.32
N TYR A 289 -13.34 6.60 32.08
CA TYR A 289 -12.85 5.36 31.50
C TYR A 289 -11.40 5.08 31.90
N ALA A 290 -11.01 3.80 31.83
CA ALA A 290 -9.63 3.38 31.91
C ALA A 290 -8.98 3.52 30.54
N THR A 291 -8.16 4.56 30.38
CA THR A 291 -7.29 4.74 29.22
C THR A 291 -5.87 4.46 29.65
N CYS A 292 -5.18 3.58 28.94
CA CYS A 292 -3.90 3.04 29.33
C CYS A 292 -2.83 3.38 28.29
N VAL A 293 -1.64 3.74 28.77
CA VAL A 293 -0.45 3.94 27.95
C VAL A 293 0.39 2.67 28.02
N LYS A 294 0.56 1.97 26.89
CA LYS A 294 1.36 0.75 26.70
C LYS A 294 2.65 1.03 25.95
#